data_AF-A0A6N7Q8Z6-F1
#
_entry.id   AF-A0A6N7Q8Z6-F1
#
_cell.length_a   1.000
_cell.length_b   1.000
_cell.length_c   1.000
_cell.angle_alpha   90.00
_cell.angle_beta   90.00
_cell.angle_gamma   90.00
#
_symmetry.space_group_name_H-M   'P 1'
#
loop_
_entity.id
_entity.type
_entity.pdbx_description
1 polymer ?
#
loop_
_entity_poly.entity_id
_entity_poly.type
_entity_poly.pdbx_seq_one_letter_code
_entity_poly.pdbx_strand_id
1 'polypeptide(L)'
;MTHSPMFQRFVESVAGKGTQWREDVDMEALRALEDEERREAEELLMRRLDDNDTRAARALAEIKCRGAVAPMQKAYPNAKGRMKVAITLALRDLEVAPADPMIAEILRSGDLDGGVPAIAAARSMNTPEMVDALAWAALHHPDPNVRKSAGSILIYHSGATNDPLAWKQRPLYLPLGSEDLAVRRSAFREICKIASFPLELADTL
;
A
#
# COMPACT_ATOMS: atom_id res chain seq x y z
N MET A 1 38.14 -2.94 -11.10
CA MET A 1 38.07 -2.66 -9.65
C MET A 1 37.39 -3.83 -8.99
N THR A 2 37.81 -4.20 -7.78
CA THR A 2 37.17 -5.26 -7.00
C THR A 2 36.14 -4.61 -6.09
N HIS A 3 34.87 -4.99 -6.22
CA HIS A 3 33.80 -4.47 -5.36
C HIS A 3 34.01 -4.85 -3.90
N SER A 4 33.61 -3.96 -2.99
CA SER A 4 33.69 -4.11 -1.56
C SER A 4 32.80 -5.26 -1.06
N PRO A 5 33.11 -5.83 0.12
CA PRO A 5 32.24 -6.82 0.76
C PRO A 5 30.82 -6.30 1.01
N MET A 6 30.65 -4.99 1.26
CA MET A 6 29.32 -4.38 1.44
C MET A 6 28.53 -4.40 0.13
N PHE A 7 29.17 -4.08 -0.99
CA PHE A 7 28.51 -4.14 -2.28
C PHE A 7 28.08 -5.57 -2.63
N GLN A 8 28.96 -6.55 -2.41
CA GLN A 8 28.64 -7.96 -2.64
C GLN A 8 27.46 -8.43 -1.78
N ARG A 9 27.48 -8.11 -0.48
CA ARG A 9 26.39 -8.41 0.46
C ARG A 9 25.06 -7.76 0.01
N PHE A 10 25.11 -6.51 -0.46
CA PHE A 10 23.94 -5.84 -1.00
C PHE A 10 23.40 -6.55 -2.26
N VAL A 11 24.26 -6.84 -3.24
CA VAL A 11 23.87 -7.55 -4.48
C VAL A 11 23.25 -8.91 -4.16
N GLU A 12 23.83 -9.66 -3.22
CA GLU A 12 23.28 -10.93 -2.73
C GLU A 12 21.90 -10.76 -2.11
N SER A 13 21.63 -9.67 -1.39
CA SER A 13 20.31 -9.40 -0.83
C SER A 13 19.26 -9.10 -1.89
N VAL A 14 19.64 -8.39 -2.96
CA VAL A 14 18.75 -8.10 -4.10
C VAL A 14 18.41 -9.37 -4.87
N ALA A 15 19.43 -10.19 -5.15
CA ALA A 15 19.28 -11.46 -5.87
C ALA A 15 18.69 -12.59 -5.00
N GLY A 16 18.82 -12.48 -3.68
CA GLY A 16 18.57 -13.53 -2.74
C GLY A 16 17.11 -13.97 -2.67
N LYS A 17 16.89 -15.28 -2.65
CA LYS A 17 15.59 -15.95 -2.43
C LYS A 17 15.40 -16.41 -0.98
N GLY A 18 16.37 -16.11 -0.11
CA GLY A 18 16.33 -16.47 1.31
C GLY A 18 15.16 -15.79 2.01
N THR A 19 14.59 -16.44 3.02
CA THR A 19 13.46 -15.89 3.78
C THR A 19 13.81 -14.57 4.46
N GLN A 20 15.09 -14.32 4.77
CA GLN A 20 15.56 -13.06 5.34
C GLN A 20 15.40 -11.86 4.40
N TRP A 21 15.34 -12.07 3.07
CA TRP A 21 15.24 -11.01 2.06
C TRP A 21 13.84 -10.87 1.47
N ARG A 22 12.84 -11.57 2.05
CA ARG A 22 11.49 -11.59 1.51
C ARG A 22 10.86 -10.21 1.49
N GLU A 23 11.05 -9.46 2.57
CA GLU A 23 10.40 -8.16 2.76
C GLU A 23 11.31 -6.99 2.41
N ASP A 24 12.63 -7.15 2.51
CA ASP A 24 13.60 -6.05 2.37
C ASP A 24 14.92 -6.52 1.73
N VAL A 25 15.65 -5.56 1.17
CA VAL A 25 17.06 -5.71 0.78
C VAL A 25 17.96 -5.38 1.98
N ASP A 26 19.25 -5.63 1.86
CA ASP A 26 20.19 -5.29 2.92
C ASP A 26 20.43 -3.78 2.99
N MET A 27 19.58 -3.10 3.75
CA MET A 27 19.61 -1.65 3.91
C MET A 27 20.86 -1.16 4.66
N GLU A 28 21.44 -1.99 5.52
CA GLU A 28 22.69 -1.66 6.19
C GLU A 28 23.83 -1.60 5.17
N ALA A 29 23.97 -2.65 4.34
CA ALA A 29 24.96 -2.69 3.28
C ALA A 29 24.74 -1.53 2.29
N LEU A 30 23.51 -1.29 1.84
CA LEU A 30 23.18 -0.22 0.90
C LEU A 30 23.56 1.18 1.42
N ARG A 31 23.31 1.46 2.71
CA ARG A 31 23.64 2.76 3.32
C ARG A 31 25.14 2.97 3.50
N ALA A 32 25.90 1.89 3.62
CA ALA A 32 27.36 1.94 3.76
C ALA A 32 28.10 2.12 2.42
N LEU A 33 27.40 2.00 1.27
CA LEU A 33 28.00 2.21 -0.04
C LEU A 33 28.21 3.70 -0.32
N GLU A 34 29.35 4.01 -0.94
CA GLU A 34 29.75 5.34 -1.37
C GLU A 34 30.08 5.36 -2.88
N ASP A 35 30.15 6.56 -3.45
CA ASP A 35 30.61 6.83 -4.81
C ASP A 35 30.03 5.89 -5.89
N GLU A 36 30.90 5.20 -6.62
CA GLU A 36 30.54 4.36 -7.76
C GLU A 36 29.71 3.15 -7.32
N GLU A 37 30.05 2.52 -6.19
CA GLU A 37 29.30 1.36 -5.69
C GLU A 37 27.88 1.75 -5.28
N ARG A 38 27.73 2.95 -4.72
CA ARG A 38 26.41 3.50 -4.40
C ARG A 38 25.59 3.74 -5.66
N ARG A 39 26.20 4.31 -6.70
CA ARG A 39 25.54 4.52 -8.00
C ARG A 39 25.12 3.20 -8.63
N GLU A 40 26.02 2.22 -8.68
CA GLU A 40 25.73 0.89 -9.23
C GLU A 40 24.59 0.18 -8.48
N ALA A 41 24.56 0.31 -7.15
CA ALA A 41 23.50 -0.24 -6.32
C ALA A 41 22.14 0.42 -6.58
N GLU A 42 22.11 1.75 -6.72
CA GLU A 42 20.90 2.49 -7.10
C GLU A 42 20.41 2.07 -8.48
N GLU A 43 21.30 1.94 -9.47
CA GLU A 43 20.97 1.46 -10.82
C GLU A 43 20.45 0.02 -10.83
N LEU A 44 20.99 -0.84 -9.97
CA LEU A 44 20.47 -2.19 -9.78
C LEU A 44 19.03 -2.14 -9.27
N LEU A 45 18.74 -1.36 -8.23
CA LEU A 45 17.38 -1.23 -7.70
C LEU A 45 16.42 -0.62 -8.73
N MET A 46 16.85 0.39 -9.48
CA MET A 46 16.03 1.00 -10.53
C MET A 46 15.63 -0.02 -11.62
N ARG A 47 16.53 -0.93 -12.01
CA ARG A 47 16.20 -2.03 -12.94
C ARG A 47 15.19 -3.02 -12.34
N ARG A 48 15.25 -3.26 -11.04
CA ARG A 48 14.32 -4.18 -10.34
C ARG A 48 12.89 -3.64 -10.24
N LEU A 49 12.67 -2.35 -10.53
CA LEU A 49 11.32 -1.81 -10.66
C LEU A 49 10.53 -2.50 -11.78
N ASP A 50 11.18 -2.82 -12.91
CA ASP A 50 10.57 -3.50 -14.05
C ASP A 50 10.16 -4.95 -13.71
N ASP A 51 10.88 -5.58 -12.78
CA ASP A 51 10.60 -6.92 -12.27
C ASP A 51 9.47 -6.95 -11.21
N ASN A 52 8.85 -5.81 -10.92
CA ASN A 52 7.87 -5.64 -9.83
C ASN A 52 8.42 -6.00 -8.45
N ASP A 53 9.72 -5.74 -8.23
CA ASP A 53 10.35 -5.94 -6.93
C ASP A 53 9.99 -4.78 -5.99
N THR A 54 8.96 -4.99 -5.16
CA THR A 54 8.46 -3.95 -4.24
C THR A 54 9.51 -3.48 -3.25
N ARG A 55 10.50 -4.32 -2.95
CA ARG A 55 11.63 -4.00 -2.06
C ARG A 55 12.47 -2.88 -2.67
N ALA A 56 12.60 -2.85 -3.99
CA ALA A 56 13.40 -1.86 -4.68
C ALA A 56 12.83 -0.45 -4.56
N ALA A 57 11.51 -0.29 -4.78
CA ALA A 57 10.86 1.01 -4.63
C ALA A 57 11.01 1.56 -3.19
N ARG A 58 10.81 0.68 -2.19
CA ARG A 58 10.99 1.01 -0.77
C ARG A 58 12.42 1.42 -0.44
N ALA A 59 13.40 0.61 -0.84
CA ALA A 59 14.81 0.88 -0.59
C ALA A 59 15.25 2.22 -1.19
N LEU A 60 14.88 2.50 -2.44
CA LEU A 60 15.20 3.76 -3.14
C LEU A 60 14.61 4.98 -2.43
N ALA A 61 13.38 4.89 -1.91
CA ALA A 61 12.77 5.95 -1.12
C ALA A 61 13.44 6.12 0.25
N GLU A 62 13.82 5.02 0.90
CA GLU A 62 14.46 5.03 2.21
C GLU A 62 15.84 5.72 2.16
N ILE A 63 16.64 5.46 1.11
CA ILE A 63 17.92 6.14 0.89
C ILE A 63 17.80 7.51 0.22
N LYS A 64 16.56 8.00 0.00
CA LYS A 64 16.25 9.29 -0.63
C LYS A 64 16.87 9.46 -2.03
N CYS A 65 16.93 8.39 -2.83
CA CYS A 65 17.45 8.43 -4.20
C CYS A 65 16.49 9.21 -5.11
N ARG A 66 16.75 10.52 -5.29
CA ARG A 66 15.95 11.40 -6.15
C ARG A 66 16.02 11.01 -7.63
N GLY A 67 17.12 10.37 -8.07
CA GLY A 67 17.27 9.85 -9.43
C GLY A 67 16.25 8.77 -9.79
N ALA A 68 15.68 8.08 -8.80
CA ALA A 68 14.69 7.03 -9.01
C ALA A 68 13.27 7.52 -9.31
N VAL A 69 12.98 8.81 -9.16
CA VAL A 69 11.63 9.36 -9.38
C VAL A 69 11.13 9.10 -10.81
N ALA A 70 11.93 9.43 -11.82
CA ALA A 70 11.54 9.22 -13.21
C ALA A 70 11.39 7.72 -13.57
N PRO A 71 12.33 6.83 -13.17
CA PRO A 71 12.14 5.37 -13.29
C PRO A 71 10.85 4.85 -12.64
N MET A 72 10.54 5.29 -11.41
CA MET A 72 9.31 4.90 -10.72
C MET A 72 8.05 5.36 -11.46
N GLN A 73 8.01 6.62 -11.90
CA GLN A 73 6.89 7.16 -12.69
C GLN A 73 6.71 6.43 -14.02
N LYS A 74 7.81 6.04 -14.67
CA LYS A 74 7.79 5.24 -15.91
C LYS A 74 7.27 3.82 -15.68
N ALA A 75 7.66 3.18 -14.58
CA ALA A 75 7.24 1.82 -14.25
C ALA A 75 5.78 1.73 -13.81
N TYR A 76 5.27 2.75 -13.12
CA TYR A 76 3.94 2.75 -12.48
C TYR A 76 2.76 2.27 -13.36
N PRO A 77 2.59 2.73 -14.62
CA PRO A 77 1.43 2.33 -15.43
C PRO A 77 1.34 0.82 -15.68
N ASN A 78 2.50 0.14 -15.77
CA ASN A 78 2.60 -1.29 -16.06
C ASN A 78 2.86 -2.15 -14.81
N ALA A 79 2.98 -1.52 -13.63
CA ALA A 79 3.23 -2.21 -12.38
C ALA A 79 2.00 -3.02 -11.93
N LYS A 80 2.25 -4.14 -11.25
CA LYS A 80 1.25 -4.96 -10.55
C LYS A 80 0.79 -4.27 -9.27
N GLY A 81 -0.33 -4.70 -8.70
CA GLY A 81 -0.96 -4.13 -7.52
C GLY A 81 -0.02 -3.74 -6.39
N ARG A 82 0.71 -4.71 -5.84
CA ARG A 82 1.65 -4.45 -4.72
C ARG A 82 2.74 -3.46 -5.10
N MET A 83 3.21 -3.55 -6.35
CA MET A 83 4.23 -2.65 -6.88
C MET A 83 3.70 -1.24 -7.10
N LYS A 84 2.46 -1.07 -7.56
CA LYS A 84 1.79 0.24 -7.64
C LYS A 84 1.73 0.89 -6.27
N VAL A 85 1.30 0.14 -5.24
CA VAL A 85 1.29 0.66 -3.85
C VAL A 85 2.70 1.03 -3.39
N ALA A 86 3.70 0.17 -3.63
CA ALA A 86 5.08 0.45 -3.24
C ALA A 86 5.65 1.71 -3.92
N ILE A 87 5.41 1.88 -5.22
CA ILE A 87 5.79 3.09 -5.97
C ILE A 87 5.07 4.32 -5.43
N THR A 88 3.75 4.25 -5.21
CA THR A 88 2.97 5.37 -4.67
C THR A 88 3.54 5.84 -3.32
N LEU A 89 3.81 4.92 -2.40
CA LEU A 89 4.38 5.25 -1.09
C LEU A 89 5.80 5.79 -1.21
N ALA A 90 6.62 5.21 -2.10
CA ALA A 90 7.98 5.67 -2.37
C ALA A 90 7.99 7.11 -2.91
N LEU A 91 7.12 7.44 -3.87
CA LEU A 91 6.98 8.78 -4.42
C LEU A 91 6.50 9.81 -3.38
N ARG A 92 5.61 9.40 -2.47
CA ARG A 92 5.21 10.22 -1.31
C ARG A 92 6.39 10.48 -0.37
N ASP A 93 7.16 9.44 -0.04
CA ASP A 93 8.31 9.55 0.89
C ASP A 93 9.47 10.36 0.30
N LEU A 94 9.50 10.44 -1.03
CA LEU A 94 10.34 11.35 -1.80
C LEU A 94 9.64 12.70 -2.08
N GLU A 95 8.50 13.00 -1.46
CA GLU A 95 7.80 14.30 -1.57
C GLU A 95 7.47 14.71 -3.02
N VAL A 96 7.27 13.74 -3.91
CA VAL A 96 6.95 13.99 -5.34
C VAL A 96 5.45 14.19 -5.53
N ALA A 97 4.65 13.37 -4.87
CA ALA A 97 3.20 13.39 -4.99
C ALA A 97 2.53 12.86 -3.72
N PRO A 98 1.31 13.33 -3.37
CA PRO A 98 0.53 12.72 -2.29
C PRO A 98 0.13 11.29 -2.66
N ALA A 99 0.08 10.40 -1.66
CA ALA A 99 -0.27 8.99 -1.88
C ALA A 99 -1.79 8.76 -1.99
N ASP A 100 -2.60 9.55 -1.28
CA ASP A 100 -4.05 9.39 -1.14
C ASP A 100 -4.79 9.11 -2.45
N PRO A 101 -4.69 9.94 -3.52
CA PRO A 101 -5.46 9.71 -4.75
C PRO A 101 -5.07 8.40 -5.44
N MET A 102 -3.78 8.09 -5.48
CA MET A 102 -3.28 6.86 -6.11
C MET A 102 -3.64 5.61 -5.32
N ILE A 103 -3.61 5.65 -3.99
CA ILE A 103 -4.07 4.51 -3.16
C ILE A 103 -5.59 4.34 -3.27
N ALA A 104 -6.35 5.44 -3.29
CA ALA A 104 -7.78 5.43 -3.49
C ALA A 104 -8.16 4.80 -4.84
N GLU A 105 -7.45 5.13 -5.92
CA GLU A 105 -7.63 4.51 -7.24
C GLU A 105 -7.37 2.99 -7.21
N ILE A 106 -6.30 2.54 -6.54
CA ILE A 106 -5.99 1.11 -6.42
C ILE A 106 -7.11 0.37 -5.69
N LEU A 107 -7.63 0.93 -4.59
CA LEU A 107 -8.78 0.33 -3.88
C LEU A 107 -10.03 0.24 -4.77
N ARG A 108 -10.37 1.32 -5.50
CA ARG A 108 -11.54 1.35 -6.39
C ARG A 108 -11.40 0.43 -7.61
N SER A 109 -10.17 0.13 -8.04
CA SER A 109 -9.95 -0.79 -9.16
C SER A 109 -10.34 -2.24 -8.85
N GLY A 110 -10.47 -2.59 -7.57
CA GLY A 110 -10.72 -3.96 -7.13
C GLY A 110 -9.52 -4.90 -7.37
N ASP A 111 -8.32 -4.37 -7.58
CA ASP A 111 -7.13 -5.18 -7.83
C ASP A 111 -6.78 -6.06 -6.63
N LEU A 112 -6.80 -7.39 -6.85
CA LEU A 112 -6.61 -8.38 -5.79
C LEU A 112 -5.20 -8.35 -5.20
N ASP A 113 -4.18 -8.05 -6.01
CA ASP A 113 -2.79 -8.02 -5.57
C ASP A 113 -2.49 -6.76 -4.74
N GLY A 114 -3.07 -5.62 -5.14
CA GLY A 114 -2.86 -4.31 -4.53
C GLY A 114 -3.80 -3.99 -3.38
N GLY A 115 -4.98 -4.63 -3.29
CA GLY A 115 -6.01 -4.28 -2.31
C GLY A 115 -5.55 -4.37 -0.85
N VAL A 116 -4.92 -5.48 -0.44
CA VAL A 116 -4.42 -5.64 0.94
C VAL A 116 -3.31 -4.62 1.27
N PRO A 117 -2.26 -4.44 0.45
CA PRO A 117 -1.28 -3.37 0.68
C PRO A 117 -1.90 -1.96 0.68
N ALA A 118 -2.87 -1.68 -0.19
CA ALA A 118 -3.55 -0.40 -0.24
C ALA A 118 -4.36 -0.13 1.03
N ILE A 119 -5.03 -1.14 1.58
CA ILE A 119 -5.68 -1.08 2.90
C ILE A 119 -4.68 -0.76 4.00
N ALA A 120 -3.50 -1.38 3.99
CA ALA A 120 -2.47 -1.09 4.98
C ALA A 120 -2.02 0.37 4.91
N ALA A 121 -1.85 0.92 3.70
CA ALA A 121 -1.52 2.33 3.47
C ALA A 121 -2.65 3.29 3.89
N ALA A 122 -3.91 2.93 3.60
CA ALA A 122 -5.09 3.77 3.86
C ALA A 122 -5.36 4.04 5.36
N ARG A 123 -4.77 3.23 6.27
CA ARG A 123 -4.96 3.38 7.73
C ARG A 123 -4.58 4.74 8.29
N SER A 124 -3.69 5.48 7.63
CA SER A 124 -3.29 6.83 8.03
C SER A 124 -3.80 7.93 7.10
N MET A 125 -4.74 7.59 6.19
CA MET A 125 -5.26 8.50 5.16
C MET A 125 -6.75 8.75 5.43
N ASN A 126 -7.09 9.94 5.94
CA ASN A 126 -8.47 10.34 6.27
C ASN A 126 -8.97 11.50 5.41
N THR A 127 -8.54 11.54 4.15
CA THR A 127 -9.03 12.51 3.17
C THR A 127 -10.44 12.11 2.69
N PRO A 128 -11.30 13.06 2.27
CA PRO A 128 -12.63 12.73 1.74
C PRO A 128 -12.59 11.72 0.59
N GLU A 129 -11.59 11.82 -0.27
CA GLU A 129 -11.38 10.89 -1.37
C GLU A 129 -11.07 9.46 -0.89
N MET A 130 -10.24 9.32 0.16
CA MET A 130 -9.94 8.02 0.74
C MET A 130 -11.15 7.42 1.46
N VAL A 131 -11.93 8.24 2.17
CA VAL A 131 -13.18 7.79 2.81
C VAL A 131 -14.14 7.23 1.77
N ASP A 132 -14.30 7.91 0.63
CA ASP A 132 -15.11 7.42 -0.48
C ASP A 132 -14.56 6.11 -1.08
N ALA A 133 -13.25 6.00 -1.29
CA ALA A 133 -12.63 4.77 -1.79
C ALA A 133 -12.79 3.60 -0.82
N LEU A 134 -12.67 3.84 0.49
CA LEU A 134 -12.91 2.83 1.53
C LEU A 134 -14.39 2.44 1.61
N ALA A 135 -15.31 3.38 1.43
CA ALA A 135 -16.74 3.10 1.36
C ALA A 135 -17.06 2.18 0.18
N TRP A 136 -16.52 2.49 -1.00
CA TRP A 136 -16.62 1.62 -2.18
C TRP A 136 -16.02 0.24 -1.90
N ALA A 137 -14.80 0.20 -1.35
CA ALA A 137 -14.09 -1.05 -1.08
C ALA A 137 -14.84 -1.93 -0.07
N ALA A 138 -15.48 -1.35 0.95
CA ALA A 138 -16.28 -2.07 1.94
C ALA A 138 -17.46 -2.84 1.31
N LEU A 139 -18.04 -2.31 0.24
CA LEU A 139 -19.22 -2.89 -0.42
C LEU A 139 -18.86 -3.78 -1.61
N HIS A 140 -17.82 -3.41 -2.37
CA HIS A 140 -17.65 -3.89 -3.75
C HIS A 140 -16.31 -4.56 -4.03
N HIS A 141 -15.31 -4.37 -3.17
CA HIS A 141 -14.00 -4.96 -3.43
C HIS A 141 -14.13 -6.49 -3.52
N PRO A 142 -13.53 -7.17 -4.53
CA PRO A 142 -13.71 -8.61 -4.72
C PRO A 142 -13.13 -9.44 -3.57
N ASP A 143 -12.04 -8.99 -2.94
CA ASP A 143 -11.49 -9.65 -1.75
C ASP A 143 -12.30 -9.34 -0.46
N PRO A 144 -12.90 -10.35 0.20
CA PRO A 144 -13.63 -10.16 1.45
C PRO A 144 -12.79 -9.60 2.60
N ASN A 145 -11.47 -9.84 2.62
CA ASN A 145 -10.58 -9.27 3.63
C ASN A 145 -10.44 -7.77 3.46
N VAL A 146 -10.30 -7.29 2.21
CA VAL A 146 -10.28 -5.86 1.91
C VAL A 146 -11.60 -5.21 2.31
N ARG A 147 -12.76 -5.85 2.00
CA ARG A 147 -14.08 -5.34 2.42
C ARG A 147 -14.18 -5.14 3.94
N LYS A 148 -13.85 -6.17 4.71
CA LYS A 148 -13.85 -6.12 6.19
C LYS A 148 -12.89 -5.05 6.72
N SER A 149 -11.68 -5.00 6.19
CA SER A 149 -10.68 -4.03 6.62
C SER A 149 -11.07 -2.61 6.30
N ALA A 150 -11.65 -2.34 5.13
CA ALA A 150 -12.17 -1.02 4.77
C ALA A 150 -13.23 -0.55 5.78
N GLY A 151 -14.20 -1.41 6.13
CA GLY A 151 -15.18 -1.11 7.17
C GLY A 151 -14.56 -0.80 8.53
N SER A 152 -13.54 -1.56 8.94
CA SER A 152 -12.82 -1.30 10.20
C SER A 152 -12.09 0.04 10.21
N ILE A 153 -11.46 0.43 9.09
CA ILE A 153 -10.77 1.72 8.95
C ILE A 153 -11.77 2.87 8.97
N LEU A 154 -12.91 2.74 8.30
CA LEU A 154 -13.98 3.75 8.33
C LEU A 154 -14.50 4.01 9.76
N ILE A 155 -14.69 2.94 10.55
CA ILE A 155 -15.06 3.07 11.97
C ILE A 155 -13.97 3.80 12.75
N TYR A 156 -12.70 3.45 12.54
CA TYR A 156 -11.57 4.10 13.21
C TYR A 156 -11.47 5.60 12.85
N HIS A 157 -11.54 5.92 11.56
CA HIS A 157 -11.46 7.30 11.04
C HIS A 157 -12.59 8.21 11.52
N SER A 158 -13.75 7.63 11.85
CA SER A 158 -14.86 8.39 12.43
C SER A 158 -14.67 8.81 13.88
N GLY A 159 -13.65 8.28 14.56
CA GLY A 159 -13.45 8.49 16.01
C GLY A 159 -14.38 7.69 16.91
N ALA A 160 -15.23 6.82 16.36
CA ALA A 160 -16.09 5.91 17.15
C ALA A 160 -15.28 4.89 17.98
N THR A 161 -13.98 4.74 17.70
CA THR A 161 -13.05 3.93 18.48
C THR A 161 -11.64 4.51 18.37
N ASN A 162 -10.85 4.36 19.46
CA ASN A 162 -9.41 4.63 19.44
C ASN A 162 -8.59 3.37 19.14
N ASP A 163 -9.24 2.22 19.02
CA ASP A 163 -8.59 0.96 18.65
C ASP A 163 -8.52 0.85 17.11
N PRO A 164 -7.32 0.87 16.49
CA PRO A 164 -7.16 0.78 15.04
C PRO A 164 -7.60 -0.56 14.45
N LEU A 165 -7.79 -1.59 15.30
CA LEU A 165 -8.34 -2.88 14.89
C LEU A 165 -9.84 -2.98 15.13
N ALA A 166 -10.41 -2.00 15.83
CA ALA A 166 -11.83 -1.89 16.16
C ALA A 166 -12.40 -3.23 16.70
N TRP A 167 -11.69 -3.91 17.61
CA TRP A 167 -12.01 -5.28 18.04
C TRP A 167 -13.44 -5.41 18.56
N LYS A 168 -13.92 -4.40 19.30
CA LYS A 168 -15.29 -4.35 19.86
C LYS A 168 -16.36 -4.14 18.79
N GLN A 169 -15.98 -3.56 17.66
CA GLN A 169 -16.85 -3.27 16.52
C GLN A 169 -16.82 -4.37 15.45
N ARG A 170 -16.12 -5.49 15.68
CA ARG A 170 -16.12 -6.65 14.79
C ARG A 170 -17.48 -7.09 14.28
N PRO A 171 -18.54 -7.16 15.11
CA PRO A 171 -19.87 -7.53 14.63
C PRO A 171 -20.40 -6.63 13.51
N LEU A 172 -19.92 -5.39 13.41
CA LEU A 172 -20.34 -4.41 12.41
C LEU A 172 -19.64 -4.61 11.05
N TYR A 173 -18.32 -4.87 11.05
CA TYR A 173 -17.56 -4.94 9.80
C TYR A 173 -17.29 -6.38 9.32
N LEU A 174 -17.39 -7.41 10.17
CA LEU A 174 -17.22 -8.79 9.73
C LEU A 174 -18.23 -9.22 8.64
N PRO A 175 -19.53 -8.84 8.71
CA PRO A 175 -20.49 -9.19 7.67
C PRO A 175 -20.20 -8.59 6.29
N LEU A 176 -19.35 -7.55 6.19
CA LEU A 176 -18.87 -7.04 4.90
C LEU A 176 -18.09 -8.09 4.10
N GLY A 177 -17.56 -9.12 4.77
CA GLY A 177 -16.94 -10.27 4.10
C GLY A 177 -17.93 -11.23 3.45
N SER A 178 -19.24 -11.04 3.62
CA SER A 178 -20.28 -11.88 2.98
C SER A 178 -20.23 -11.76 1.45
N GLU A 179 -20.58 -12.84 0.76
CA GLU A 179 -20.81 -12.83 -0.69
C GLU A 179 -22.18 -12.22 -1.06
N ASP A 180 -23.13 -12.20 -0.11
CA ASP A 180 -24.43 -11.56 -0.29
C ASP A 180 -24.33 -10.03 -0.13
N LEU A 181 -24.60 -9.30 -1.21
CA LEU A 181 -24.60 -7.84 -1.25
C LEU A 181 -25.62 -7.23 -0.28
N ALA A 182 -26.79 -7.86 -0.07
CA ALA A 182 -27.78 -7.35 0.87
C ALA A 182 -27.26 -7.37 2.31
N VAL A 183 -26.54 -8.44 2.69
CA VAL A 183 -25.85 -8.53 3.98
C VAL A 183 -24.77 -7.44 4.10
N ARG A 184 -23.96 -7.24 3.04
CA ARG A 184 -22.93 -6.19 3.04
C ARG A 184 -23.53 -4.79 3.19
N ARG A 185 -24.58 -4.46 2.43
CA ARG A 185 -25.27 -3.17 2.51
C ARG A 185 -25.90 -2.94 3.88
N SER A 186 -26.54 -3.96 4.45
CA SER A 186 -27.10 -3.87 5.80
C SER A 186 -26.04 -3.54 6.83
N ALA A 187 -24.89 -4.22 6.78
CA ALA A 187 -23.78 -3.97 7.70
C ALA A 187 -23.14 -2.60 7.48
N PHE A 188 -22.96 -2.20 6.22
CA PHE A 188 -22.40 -0.90 5.88
C PHE A 188 -23.29 0.26 6.33
N ARG A 189 -24.62 0.15 6.24
CA ARG A 189 -25.55 1.15 6.80
C ARG A 189 -25.35 1.34 8.31
N GLU A 190 -25.13 0.27 9.06
CA GLU A 190 -24.82 0.39 10.49
C GLU A 190 -23.48 1.10 10.75
N ILE A 191 -22.48 0.87 9.89
CA ILE A 191 -21.22 1.62 9.92
C ILE A 191 -21.46 3.10 9.64
N CYS A 192 -22.23 3.45 8.60
CA CYS A 192 -22.55 4.85 8.28
C CYS A 192 -23.23 5.58 9.45
N LYS A 193 -24.16 4.91 10.16
CA LYS A 193 -24.81 5.48 11.36
C LYS A 193 -23.81 5.82 12.46
N ILE A 194 -22.87 4.91 12.75
CA ILE A 194 -21.87 5.10 13.80
C ILE A 194 -20.82 6.12 13.39
N ALA A 195 -20.43 6.09 12.13
CA ALA A 195 -19.41 6.96 11.57
C ALA A 195 -19.94 8.35 11.17
N SER A 196 -21.25 8.60 11.32
CA SER A 196 -21.94 9.82 10.86
C SER A 196 -21.70 10.12 9.38
N PHE A 197 -21.55 9.09 8.55
CA PHE A 197 -21.49 9.22 7.10
C PHE A 197 -22.90 9.28 6.49
N PRO A 198 -23.10 9.96 5.34
CA PRO A 198 -24.36 9.93 4.61
C PRO A 198 -24.80 8.49 4.35
N LEU A 199 -26.05 8.15 4.70
CA LEU A 199 -26.58 6.80 4.52
C LEU A 199 -26.70 6.43 3.04
N GLU A 200 -26.84 7.44 2.19
CA GLU A 200 -26.93 7.32 0.75
C GLU A 200 -25.67 6.65 0.16
N LEU A 201 -24.50 6.76 0.81
CA LEU A 201 -23.28 6.06 0.38
C LEU A 201 -23.46 4.53 0.37
N ALA A 202 -24.38 3.98 1.15
CA ALA A 202 -24.69 2.56 1.12
C ALA A 202 -25.53 2.13 -0.09
N ASP A 203 -26.17 3.10 -0.75
CA ASP A 203 -27.16 2.89 -1.80
C ASP A 203 -26.70 3.41 -3.17
N THR A 204 -25.76 4.36 -3.22
CA THR A 204 -25.31 5.04 -4.45
C THR A 204 -24.00 4.51 -5.03
N LEU A 205 -23.20 3.79 -4.24
CA LEU A 205 -21.97 3.12 -4.67
C LEU A 205 -22.29 1.75 -5.26
#